data_AF-A0A356Q062-F1
#
_entry.id   AF-A0A356Q062-F1
#
_cell.length_a   1.000
_cell.length_b   1.000
_cell.length_c   1.000
_cell.angle_alpha   90.00
_cell.angle_beta   90.00
_cell.angle_gamma   90.00
#
_symmetry.space_group_name_H-M   'P 1'
#
loop_
_entity.id
_entity.type
_entity.pdbx_description
1 polymer ?
#
loop_
_entity_poly.entity_id
_entity_poly.type
_entity_poly.pdbx_seq_one_letter_code
_entity_poly.pdbx_strand_id
1 'polypeptide(L)'
;MFMKHGIAIGAILAVSLAVPAMARVDGDTITLGSSISLTGKYATNGLHTQRGYDYAVKVINDAGGVKVGGKSYKLAVKYYDDESTPARGAQLAERLIQQDGVEYMLGPYSSGMTKAIAPVSEKFGVP
;
A
#
# COMPACT_ATOMS: atom_id res chain seq x y z
N MET A 1 -7.82 -9.72 -67.87
CA MET A 1 -8.14 -10.63 -66.75
C MET A 1 -6.86 -10.81 -65.92
N PHE A 2 -6.37 -9.74 -65.31
CA PHE A 2 -6.56 -9.30 -63.91
C PHE A 2 -5.85 -10.17 -62.85
N MET A 3 -4.72 -9.61 -62.40
CA MET A 3 -4.06 -9.64 -61.08
C MET A 3 -3.91 -10.95 -60.28
N LYS A 4 -2.66 -11.32 -60.01
CA LYS A 4 -2.23 -12.00 -58.78
C LYS A 4 -0.98 -11.29 -58.22
N HIS A 5 -1.19 -10.29 -57.35
CA HIS A 5 -0.20 -9.75 -56.40
C HIS A 5 -0.74 -10.15 -55.02
N GLY A 6 -0.02 -10.88 -54.17
CA GLY A 6 1.10 -10.39 -53.37
C GLY A 6 0.62 -10.29 -51.92
N ILE A 7 1.01 -11.21 -51.05
CA ILE A 7 0.82 -11.09 -49.59
C ILE A 7 2.17 -11.34 -48.93
N ALA A 8 2.85 -10.25 -48.61
CA ALA A 8 3.96 -10.23 -47.66
C ALA A 8 3.36 -10.22 -46.25
N ILE A 9 3.64 -11.27 -45.46
CA ILE A 9 3.27 -11.33 -44.05
C ILE A 9 4.37 -10.61 -43.27
N GLY A 10 4.16 -9.32 -43.00
CA GLY A 10 5.00 -8.53 -42.10
C GLY A 10 4.69 -8.89 -40.66
N ALA A 11 5.69 -9.40 -39.94
CA ALA A 11 5.63 -9.65 -38.51
C ALA A 11 5.50 -8.31 -37.75
N ILE A 12 4.38 -8.11 -37.05
CA ILE A 12 4.21 -6.98 -36.12
C ILE A 12 4.71 -7.45 -34.76
N LEU A 13 5.89 -6.98 -34.39
CA LEU A 13 6.49 -7.15 -33.07
C LEU A 13 5.72 -6.26 -32.07
N ALA A 14 4.89 -6.86 -31.23
CA ALA A 14 4.18 -6.15 -30.16
C ALA A 14 5.16 -5.80 -29.04
N VAL A 15 5.67 -4.56 -29.04
CA VAL A 15 6.47 -4.01 -27.95
C VAL A 15 5.53 -3.74 -26.78
N SER A 16 5.53 -4.64 -25.80
CA SER A 16 4.82 -4.45 -24.53
C SER A 16 5.58 -3.43 -23.69
N LEU A 17 5.13 -2.18 -23.70
CA LEU A 17 5.65 -1.15 -22.80
C LEU A 17 5.22 -1.49 -21.37
N ALA A 18 6.20 -1.85 -20.54
CA ALA A 18 6.03 -1.97 -19.10
C ALA A 18 5.67 -0.59 -18.53
N VAL A 19 4.41 -0.42 -18.12
CA VAL A 19 3.97 0.77 -17.40
C VAL A 19 4.52 0.66 -15.98
N PRO A 20 5.32 1.62 -15.48
CA PRO A 20 5.71 1.62 -14.07
C PRO A 20 4.43 1.78 -13.23
N ALA A 21 4.28 0.96 -12.19
CA ALA A 21 3.22 1.09 -11.21
C ALA A 21 3.29 2.50 -10.62
N MET A 22 2.38 3.37 -11.05
CA MET A 22 2.24 4.72 -10.53
C MET A 22 1.55 4.60 -9.19
N ALA A 23 2.20 5.14 -8.16
CA ALA A 23 1.58 5.22 -6.86
C ALA A 23 0.29 6.07 -6.93
N ARG A 24 -0.82 5.56 -6.40
CA ARG A 24 -2.09 6.25 -6.19
C ARG A 24 -1.87 7.35 -5.15
N VAL A 25 -1.57 8.53 -5.64
CA VAL A 25 -1.69 9.75 -4.84
C VAL A 25 -3.13 10.26 -4.97
N ASP A 26 -3.86 10.34 -3.86
CA ASP A 26 -5.09 11.12 -3.80
C ASP A 26 -4.74 12.59 -3.56
N GLY A 27 -4.66 13.35 -4.67
CA GLY A 27 -4.21 14.74 -4.66
C GLY A 27 -2.74 14.90 -4.28
N ASP A 28 -2.50 15.37 -3.04
CA ASP A 28 -1.18 15.65 -2.47
C ASP A 28 -0.90 14.79 -1.22
N THR A 29 -1.69 13.74 -0.95
CA THR A 29 -1.54 12.90 0.24
C THR A 29 -1.21 11.45 -0.11
N ILE A 30 -0.18 10.91 0.53
CA ILE A 30 0.13 9.48 0.54
C ILE A 30 -0.54 8.86 1.76
N THR A 31 -1.46 7.92 1.52
CA THR A 31 -2.17 7.20 2.59
C THR A 31 -1.47 5.87 2.86
N LEU A 32 -0.96 5.73 4.08
CA LEU A 32 -0.38 4.49 4.60
C LEU A 32 -1.48 3.66 5.27
N GLY A 33 -1.47 2.34 5.10
CA GLY A 33 -2.40 1.45 5.80
C GLY A 33 -1.78 0.84 7.06
N SER A 34 -2.56 0.62 8.12
CA SER A 34 -2.10 -0.15 9.27
C SER A 34 -3.24 -0.93 9.92
N SER A 35 -3.03 -2.25 10.02
CA SER A 35 -3.79 -3.12 10.91
C SER A 35 -3.08 -3.12 12.26
N ILE A 36 -3.73 -2.58 13.29
CA ILE A 36 -3.09 -2.33 14.59
C ILE A 36 -4.00 -2.75 15.74
N SER A 37 -3.42 -3.29 16.81
CA SER A 37 -4.19 -3.80 17.95
C SER A 37 -4.66 -2.68 18.87
N LEU A 38 -5.80 -2.06 18.58
CA LEU A 38 -6.40 -1.03 19.43
C LEU A 38 -7.22 -1.63 20.57
N THR A 39 -7.70 -2.86 20.37
CA THR A 39 -8.34 -3.67 21.41
C THR A 39 -7.67 -5.04 21.55
N GLY A 40 -8.09 -5.80 22.57
CA GLY A 40 -7.57 -7.12 22.88
C GLY A 40 -6.24 -7.12 23.65
N LYS A 41 -5.53 -8.26 23.59
CA LYS A 41 -4.32 -8.55 24.38
C LYS A 41 -3.22 -7.49 24.23
N TYR A 42 -3.11 -6.86 23.06
CA TYR A 42 -2.05 -5.91 22.73
C TYR A 42 -2.51 -4.44 22.72
N ALA A 43 -3.72 -4.13 23.20
CA ALA A 43 -4.33 -2.80 23.14
C ALA A 43 -3.41 -1.65 23.58
N THR A 44 -2.79 -1.76 24.76
CA THR A 44 -1.87 -0.74 25.29
C THR A 44 -0.73 -0.46 24.31
N ASN A 45 -0.18 -1.50 23.71
CA ASN A 45 0.94 -1.35 22.82
C ASN A 45 0.54 -0.85 21.43
N GLY A 46 -0.59 -1.32 20.89
CA GLY A 46 -1.12 -0.78 19.64
C GLY A 46 -1.48 0.70 19.77
N LEU A 47 -2.00 1.15 20.92
CA LEU A 47 -2.19 2.58 21.20
C LEU A 47 -0.87 3.35 21.22
N HIS A 48 0.20 2.80 21.79
CA HIS A 48 1.53 3.43 21.74
C HIS A 48 2.08 3.50 20.31
N THR A 49 1.93 2.42 19.53
CA THR A 49 2.34 2.38 18.12
C THR A 49 1.54 3.38 17.29
N GLN A 50 0.22 3.47 17.47
CA GLN A 50 -0.62 4.46 16.77
C GLN A 50 -0.16 5.88 17.07
N ARG A 51 0.04 6.21 18.36
CA ARG A 51 0.53 7.54 18.76
C ARG A 51 1.90 7.85 18.17
N GLY A 52 2.78 6.86 18.06
CA GLY A 52 4.09 7.01 17.42
C GLY A 52 3.97 7.35 15.93
N TYR A 53 3.10 6.65 15.21
CA TYR A 53 2.80 6.94 13.81
C TYR A 53 2.14 8.31 13.62
N ASP A 54 1.12 8.64 14.42
CA ASP A 54 0.43 9.93 14.38
C ASP A 54 1.42 11.08 14.64
N TYR A 55 2.33 10.91 15.61
CA TYR A 55 3.38 11.88 15.91
C TYR A 55 4.37 12.03 14.74
N ALA A 56 4.85 10.93 14.17
CA ALA A 56 5.77 10.97 13.04
C ALA A 56 5.14 11.65 11.82
N VAL A 57 3.89 11.30 11.49
CA VAL A 57 3.10 11.94 10.43
C VAL A 57 2.99 13.44 10.67
N LYS A 58 2.65 13.85 11.90
CA LYS A 58 2.57 15.26 12.27
C LYS A 58 3.91 15.98 12.03
N VAL A 59 5.01 15.45 12.55
CA VAL A 59 6.33 16.06 12.41
C VAL A 59 6.75 16.17 10.94
N ILE A 60 6.53 15.11 10.14
CA ILE A 60 6.85 15.11 8.70
C ILE A 60 5.99 16.15 7.97
N ASN A 61 4.69 16.18 8.24
CA ASN A 61 3.78 17.12 7.60
C ASN A 61 4.08 18.57 7.98
N ASP A 62 4.43 18.85 9.24
CA ASP A 62 4.84 20.18 9.70
C ASP A 62 6.16 20.63 9.05
N ALA A 63 7.07 19.69 8.78
CA ALA A 63 8.32 19.93 8.06
C ALA A 63 8.15 20.09 6.53
N GLY A 64 6.91 20.11 6.04
CA GLY A 64 6.60 20.31 4.61
C GLY A 64 6.21 19.03 3.86
N GLY A 65 6.20 17.88 4.51
CA GLY A 65 5.85 16.59 3.90
C GLY A 65 7.04 15.85 3.28
N VAL A 66 6.75 14.78 2.55
CA VAL A 66 7.76 13.96 1.85
C VAL A 66 7.96 14.49 0.43
N LYS A 67 9.21 14.70 0.02
CA LYS A 67 9.55 15.14 -1.34
C LYS A 67 9.81 13.94 -2.25
N VAL A 68 9.04 13.81 -3.33
CA VAL A 68 9.22 12.79 -4.37
C VAL A 68 9.12 13.47 -5.73
N GLY A 69 10.15 13.32 -6.57
CA GLY A 69 10.16 13.90 -7.92
C GLY A 69 9.97 15.43 -7.95
N GLY A 70 10.45 16.15 -6.93
CA GLY A 70 10.30 17.61 -6.82
C GLY A 70 8.94 18.10 -6.30
N LYS A 71 7.97 17.21 -6.11
CA LYS A 71 6.68 17.52 -5.47
C LYS A 71 6.71 17.11 -3.99
N SER A 72 6.00 17.86 -3.14
CA SER A 72 5.84 17.51 -1.73
C SER A 72 4.48 16.87 -1.48
N TYR A 73 4.45 15.82 -0.68
CA TYR A 73 3.23 15.08 -0.33
C TYR A 73 3.07 15.04 1.18
N LYS A 74 1.83 15.19 1.65
CA LYS A 74 1.47 14.93 3.04
C LYS A 74 1.31 13.43 3.27
N LEU A 75 1.49 12.99 4.51
CA LEU A 75 1.20 11.63 4.93
C LEU A 75 -0.11 11.59 5.71
N ALA A 76 -0.85 10.51 5.54
CA ALA A 76 -1.96 10.12 6.40
C ALA A 76 -1.86 8.62 6.68
N VAL A 77 -2.47 8.17 7.78
CA VAL A 77 -2.54 6.74 8.10
C VAL A 77 -3.99 6.33 8.25
N LYS A 78 -4.35 5.23 7.59
CA LYS A 78 -5.64 4.57 7.75
C LYS A 78 -5.48 3.37 8.66
N TYR A 79 -6.12 3.44 9.81
CA TYR A 79 -6.09 2.38 10.82
C TYR A 79 -7.31 1.48 10.75
N TYR A 80 -7.10 0.19 10.98
CA TYR A 80 -8.15 -0.71 11.46
C TYR A 80 -7.69 -1.46 12.71
N ASP A 81 -8.63 -1.66 13.62
CA ASP A 81 -8.42 -2.48 14.80
C ASP A 81 -8.46 -3.97 14.47
N ASP A 82 -7.35 -4.66 14.71
CA ASP A 82 -7.24 -6.11 14.51
C ASP A 82 -7.65 -6.96 15.72
N GLU A 83 -8.06 -6.31 16.80
CA GLU A 83 -8.53 -6.94 18.04
C GLU A 83 -7.48 -7.88 18.65
N SER A 84 -6.20 -7.68 18.32
CA SER A 84 -5.08 -8.55 18.67
C SER A 84 -5.16 -9.97 18.09
N THR A 85 -5.85 -10.17 16.96
CA THR A 85 -6.03 -11.49 16.34
C THR A 85 -5.39 -11.60 14.95
N PRO A 86 -4.50 -12.59 14.72
CA PRO A 86 -3.78 -12.71 13.45
C PRO A 86 -4.67 -12.84 12.21
N ALA A 87 -5.77 -13.60 12.33
CA ALA A 87 -6.71 -13.80 11.23
C ALA A 87 -7.40 -12.50 10.81
N ARG A 88 -7.82 -11.68 11.79
CA ARG A 88 -8.42 -10.37 11.54
C ARG A 88 -7.41 -9.43 10.91
N GLY A 89 -6.17 -9.41 11.39
CA GLY A 89 -5.12 -8.56 10.83
C GLY A 89 -4.85 -8.84 9.35
N ALA A 90 -4.79 -10.12 8.96
CA ALA A 90 -4.62 -10.50 7.55
C ALA A 90 -5.81 -10.04 6.68
N GLN A 91 -7.05 -10.21 7.16
CA GLN A 91 -8.25 -9.74 6.45
C GLN A 91 -8.26 -8.20 6.29
N LEU A 92 -7.84 -7.48 7.33
CA LEU A 92 -7.79 -6.02 7.32
C LEU A 92 -6.68 -5.49 6.40
N ALA A 93 -5.52 -6.17 6.35
CA ALA A 93 -4.48 -5.86 5.38
C ALA A 93 -4.98 -6.02 3.95
N GLU A 94 -5.68 -7.12 3.64
CA GLU A 94 -6.25 -7.34 2.31
C GLU A 94 -7.29 -6.27 1.96
N ARG A 95 -8.12 -5.86 2.93
CA ARG A 95 -9.06 -4.74 2.76
C ARG A 95 -8.34 -3.42 2.49
N LEU A 96 -7.34 -3.08 3.30
CA LEU A 96 -6.57 -1.84 3.15
C LEU A 96 -5.99 -1.76 1.73
N ILE A 97 -5.44 -2.87 1.24
CA ILE A 97 -4.82 -2.92 -0.09
C ILE A 97 -5.87 -2.90 -1.20
N GLN A 98 -6.82 -3.85 -1.20
CA GLN A 98 -7.71 -4.04 -2.34
C GLN A 98 -8.90 -3.08 -2.37
N GLN A 99 -9.44 -2.71 -1.21
CA GLN A 99 -10.63 -1.85 -1.13
C GLN A 99 -10.25 -0.40 -0.89
N ASP A 100 -9.34 -0.16 0.05
CA ASP A 100 -8.94 1.21 0.39
C ASP A 100 -7.80 1.73 -0.51
N GLY A 101 -7.19 0.85 -1.31
CA GLY A 101 -6.19 1.22 -2.31
C GLY A 101 -4.88 1.71 -1.71
N VAL A 102 -4.53 1.30 -0.49
CA VAL A 102 -3.23 1.66 0.08
C VAL A 102 -2.11 0.90 -0.63
N GLU A 103 -1.01 1.59 -0.85
CA GLU A 103 0.15 1.05 -1.57
C GLU A 103 1.38 0.90 -0.68
N TYR A 104 1.24 1.25 0.60
CA TYR A 104 2.28 1.13 1.62
C TYR A 104 1.63 0.73 2.94
N MET A 105 2.19 -0.28 3.59
CA MET A 105 1.70 -0.79 4.86
C MET A 105 2.66 -0.45 6.00
N LEU A 106 2.10 0.00 7.11
CA LEU A 106 2.79 0.11 8.39
C LEU A 106 2.56 -1.17 9.20
N GLY A 107 3.63 -1.64 9.85
CA GLY A 107 3.64 -2.91 10.55
C GLY A 107 2.65 -3.01 11.71
N PRO A 108 2.12 -4.20 11.99
CA PRO A 108 1.33 -4.46 13.20
C PRO A 108 2.25 -4.54 14.43
N TYR A 109 1.66 -4.55 15.63
CA TYR A 109 2.44 -4.48 16.87
C TYR A 109 3.33 -5.71 17.16
N SER A 110 2.87 -6.94 16.89
CA SER A 110 3.57 -8.16 17.35
C SER A 110 4.01 -9.08 16.21
N SER A 111 5.05 -9.88 16.44
CA SER A 111 5.57 -10.83 15.44
C SER A 111 4.52 -11.85 14.97
N GLY A 112 3.59 -12.24 15.84
CA GLY A 112 2.49 -13.14 15.45
C GLY A 112 1.54 -12.49 14.44
N MET A 113 1.27 -11.20 14.60
CA MET A 113 0.50 -10.42 13.63
C MET A 113 1.28 -10.20 12.34
N THR A 114 2.58 -9.85 12.44
CA THR A 114 3.45 -9.65 11.26
C THR A 114 3.50 -10.91 10.39
N LYS A 115 3.65 -12.10 10.99
CA LYS A 115 3.65 -13.37 10.25
C LYS A 115 2.36 -13.64 9.48
N ALA A 116 1.22 -13.14 9.96
CA ALA A 116 -0.06 -13.32 9.29
C ALA A 116 -0.31 -12.26 8.20
N ILE A 117 0.18 -11.03 8.41
CA ILE A 117 -0.04 -9.90 7.49
C ILE A 117 0.97 -9.89 6.33
N ALA A 118 2.24 -10.19 6.59
CA ALA A 118 3.31 -10.09 5.59
C ALA A 118 3.01 -10.86 4.28
N PRO A 119 2.50 -12.12 4.30
CA PRO A 119 2.16 -12.82 3.07
C PRO A 119 1.08 -12.13 2.24
N VAL A 120 0.17 -11.39 2.88
CA VAL A 120 -0.87 -10.61 2.19
C VAL A 120 -0.24 -9.42 1.47
N SER A 121 0.58 -8.64 2.17
CA SER A 121 1.33 -7.52 1.59
C SER A 121 2.21 -7.98 0.42
N GLU A 122 2.97 -9.07 0.61
CA GLU A 122 3.83 -9.67 -0.41
C GLU A 122 3.04 -10.14 -1.64
N LYS A 123 1.90 -10.80 -1.43
CA LYS A 123 1.00 -11.26 -2.51
C LYS A 123 0.58 -10.11 -3.42
N PHE A 124 0.37 -8.91 -2.87
CA PHE A 124 -0.06 -7.74 -3.63
C PHE A 124 1.09 -6.80 -4.01
N GLY A 125 2.35 -7.13 -3.66
CA GLY A 125 3.51 -6.29 -3.94
C GLY A 125 3.48 -4.95 -3.20
N VAL A 126 2.78 -4.88 -2.07
CA VAL A 126 2.69 -3.69 -1.23
C VAL A 126 3.77 -3.77 -0.15
N PRO A 127 4.77 -2.88 -0.15
CA PRO A 127 5.83 -2.85 0.87
C PRO A 127 5.33 -2.42 2.26
#